data_AF-W2T705-F1
#
_entry.id   AF-W2T705-F1
#
_cell.length_a   1.000
_cell.length_b   1.000
_cell.length_c   1.000
_cell.angle_alpha   90.00
_cell.angle_beta   90.00
_cell.angle_gamma   90.00
#
_symmetry.space_group_name_H-M   'P 1'
#
loop_
_entity.id
_entity.type
_entity.pdbx_description
1 polymer ?
#
loop_
_entity_poly.entity_id
_entity_poly.type
_entity_poly.pdbx_seq_one_letter_code
_entity_poly.pdbx_strand_id
1 'polypeptide(L)'
;MAPKRESLDIARTAGVLREATRVLVFGTGLDESEKIPEGLDVATLQQLLPDIEVEKIVGNFTPFLGREPLPKEQCLPQLLPCDHTAKYRTYSGWCNNLQFPKYGNAFTGMRRLLDPAYGDGFDAPRTRARSGFDLPSARAISNSVHQDSPEFHVKFTHMLMQFGQILDHDMMHSPIARVYGSTDCEANQLRLFSQGKLNYTDLGFNKEALPQGNQERDCRSTLSSREKSNEQPGLTVVHTILLREHNRIASELRRVNNFWTDEQLYQEARRINVAKIQHVIFKEWLPVVLGCEAMSKYDLMPKKSGYFTGYDPHCDPAISQEMSTSAFRFGHTLIRSKFPRMNDIFKNMTDAIELKDHFGNPSPLYDHKVGHMESMLMGLVGAERCQI
;
A
#
# COMPACT_ATOMS: atom_id res chain seq x y z
N MET A 1 3.17 -18.60 -10.46
CA MET A 1 4.36 -18.56 -9.57
C MET A 1 4.14 -19.56 -8.45
N ALA A 2 5.16 -20.37 -8.11
CA ALA A 2 5.11 -21.23 -6.94
C ALA A 2 5.35 -20.39 -5.67
N PRO A 3 4.66 -20.64 -4.55
CA PRO A 3 4.85 -19.91 -3.31
C PRO A 3 6.25 -20.15 -2.74
N LYS A 4 6.84 -19.10 -2.13
CA LYS A 4 8.13 -19.20 -1.42
C LYS A 4 8.01 -20.19 -0.26
N ARG A 5 9.10 -20.88 0.05
CA ARG A 5 9.17 -21.84 1.17
C ARG A 5 8.78 -21.20 2.50
N GLU A 6 9.23 -19.96 2.73
CA GLU A 6 8.87 -19.17 3.93
C GLU A 6 7.36 -18.91 4.01
N SER A 7 6.72 -18.56 2.88
CA SER A 7 5.27 -18.36 2.82
C SER A 7 4.50 -19.66 3.08
N LEU A 8 5.03 -20.80 2.63
CA LEU A 8 4.46 -22.12 2.92
C LEU A 8 4.58 -22.46 4.41
N ASP A 9 5.71 -22.15 5.05
CA ASP A 9 5.92 -22.39 6.49
C ASP A 9 5.00 -21.50 7.33
N ILE A 10 4.87 -20.21 6.99
CA ILE A 10 3.91 -19.29 7.63
C ILE A 10 2.47 -19.80 7.44
N ALA A 11 2.10 -20.23 6.24
CA ALA A 11 0.77 -20.76 5.96
C ALA A 11 0.46 -22.02 6.76
N ARG A 12 1.45 -22.91 6.98
CA ARG A 12 1.30 -24.08 7.84
C ARG A 12 1.04 -23.68 9.29
N THR A 13 1.85 -22.76 9.84
CA THR A 13 1.64 -22.29 11.23
C THR A 13 0.29 -21.62 11.39
N ALA A 14 -0.11 -20.77 10.45
CA ALA A 14 -1.44 -20.15 10.43
C ALA A 14 -2.55 -21.22 10.38
N GLY A 15 -2.36 -22.30 9.61
CA GLY A 15 -3.27 -23.44 9.56
C GLY A 15 -3.43 -24.15 10.91
N VAL A 16 -2.33 -24.37 11.63
CA VAL A 16 -2.35 -24.98 12.97
C VAL A 16 -3.05 -24.06 13.98
N LEU A 17 -2.71 -22.77 14.00
CA LEU A 17 -3.35 -21.79 14.89
C LEU A 17 -4.86 -21.67 14.62
N ARG A 18 -5.25 -21.71 13.34
CA ARG A 18 -6.67 -21.70 12.95
C ARG A 18 -7.41 -22.92 13.48
N GLU A 19 -6.84 -24.12 13.31
CA GLU A 19 -7.47 -25.34 13.80
C GLU A 19 -7.55 -25.38 15.32
N ALA A 20 -6.50 -24.94 16.02
CA ALA A 20 -6.51 -24.81 17.48
C ALA A 20 -7.61 -23.84 17.95
N THR A 21 -7.76 -22.70 17.27
CA THR A 21 -8.83 -21.72 17.56
C THR A 21 -10.21 -22.34 17.35
N ARG A 22 -10.40 -23.09 16.26
CA ARG A 22 -11.65 -23.81 15.98
C ARG A 22 -11.97 -24.83 17.08
N VAL A 23 -11.01 -25.63 17.51
CA VAL A 23 -11.20 -26.62 18.59
C VAL A 23 -11.63 -25.94 19.88
N LEU A 24 -10.97 -24.83 20.26
CA LEU A 24 -11.33 -24.04 21.43
C LEU A 24 -12.76 -23.49 21.33
N VAL A 25 -13.09 -22.85 20.21
CA VAL A 25 -14.41 -22.20 20.00
C VAL A 25 -15.57 -23.19 20.06
N PHE A 26 -15.42 -24.35 19.43
CA PHE A 26 -16.50 -25.34 19.36
C PHE A 26 -16.43 -26.40 20.46
N GLY A 27 -15.39 -26.42 21.28
CA GLY A 27 -15.20 -27.39 22.37
C GLY A 27 -15.03 -28.84 21.88
N THR A 28 -14.76 -29.05 20.60
CA THR A 28 -14.79 -30.39 19.99
C THR A 28 -13.58 -31.20 20.47
N GLY A 29 -13.82 -32.24 21.28
CA GLY A 29 -12.74 -33.06 21.83
C GLY A 29 -12.00 -32.44 23.02
N LEU A 30 -12.58 -31.41 23.65
CA LEU A 30 -12.09 -30.79 24.88
C LEU A 30 -12.92 -31.25 26.09
N ASP A 31 -12.25 -31.40 27.24
CA ASP A 31 -12.92 -31.64 28.52
C ASP A 31 -13.71 -30.38 28.96
N GLU A 32 -14.71 -30.53 29.83
CA GLU A 32 -15.54 -29.39 30.30
C GLU A 32 -14.71 -28.25 30.93
N SER A 33 -13.57 -28.56 31.56
CA SER A 33 -12.66 -27.55 32.12
C SER A 33 -11.83 -26.81 31.08
N GLU A 34 -11.75 -27.33 29.86
CA GLU A 34 -10.96 -26.78 28.75
C GLU A 34 -11.83 -26.01 27.74
N LYS A 35 -13.16 -26.19 27.81
CA LYS A 35 -14.12 -25.45 26.99
C LYS A 35 -14.18 -23.99 27.41
N ILE A 36 -14.50 -23.14 26.44
CA ILE A 36 -14.73 -21.73 26.70
C ILE A 36 -15.96 -21.59 27.62
N PRO A 37 -15.95 -20.68 28.62
CA PRO A 37 -17.06 -20.52 29.56
C PRO A 37 -18.41 -20.31 28.88
N GLU A 38 -19.47 -20.87 29.47
CA GLU A 38 -20.84 -20.63 29.04
C GLU A 38 -21.14 -19.12 29.00
N GLY A 39 -21.60 -18.62 27.86
CA GLY A 39 -21.86 -17.20 27.60
C GLY A 39 -20.84 -16.49 26.70
N LEU A 40 -19.71 -17.13 26.37
CA LEU A 40 -18.72 -16.61 25.41
C LEU A 40 -18.91 -17.24 24.01
N ASP A 41 -20.13 -17.16 23.47
CA ASP A 41 -20.44 -17.72 22.15
C ASP A 41 -19.79 -16.93 21.00
N VAL A 42 -19.91 -17.43 19.76
CA VAL A 42 -19.31 -16.77 18.58
C VAL A 42 -19.80 -15.32 18.43
N ALA A 43 -21.08 -15.05 18.71
CA ALA A 43 -21.63 -13.70 18.64
C ALA A 43 -20.98 -12.77 19.67
N THR A 44 -20.81 -13.25 20.91
CA THR A 44 -20.12 -12.51 21.98
C THR A 44 -18.65 -12.30 21.66
N LEU A 45 -17.96 -13.32 21.15
CA LEU A 45 -16.56 -13.22 20.72
C LEU A 45 -16.40 -12.21 19.57
N GLN A 46 -17.30 -12.19 18.59
CA GLN A 46 -17.28 -11.19 17.52
C GLN A 46 -17.43 -9.75 18.03
N GLN A 47 -18.16 -9.55 19.12
CA GLN A 47 -18.30 -8.23 19.76
C GLN A 47 -17.07 -7.86 20.59
N LEU A 48 -16.45 -8.82 21.30
CA LEU A 48 -15.33 -8.55 22.21
C LEU A 48 -13.97 -8.49 21.52
N LEU A 49 -13.71 -9.35 20.53
CA LEU A 49 -12.40 -9.49 19.88
C LEU A 49 -11.89 -8.19 19.21
N PRO A 50 -12.72 -7.34 18.59
CA PRO A 50 -12.26 -6.06 18.04
C PRO A 50 -11.64 -5.12 19.08
N ASP A 51 -12.10 -5.19 20.33
CA ASP A 51 -11.61 -4.34 21.43
C ASP A 51 -10.39 -4.94 22.14
N ILE A 52 -10.08 -6.22 21.87
CA ILE A 52 -8.91 -6.89 22.42
C ILE A 52 -7.69 -6.49 21.61
N GLU A 53 -6.71 -5.90 22.29
CA GLU A 53 -5.43 -5.55 21.69
C GLU A 53 -4.60 -6.83 21.40
N VAL A 54 -4.88 -7.46 20.26
CA VAL A 54 -4.21 -8.68 19.79
C VAL A 54 -2.69 -8.55 19.81
N GLU A 55 -2.15 -7.35 19.62
CA GLU A 55 -0.70 -7.09 19.71
C GLU A 55 -0.07 -7.36 21.09
N LYS A 56 -0.80 -7.15 22.19
CA LYS A 56 -0.30 -7.48 23.54
C LYS A 56 -0.22 -9.00 23.74
N ILE A 57 -1.07 -9.74 23.06
CA ILE A 57 -1.13 -11.20 23.09
C ILE A 57 -0.04 -11.75 22.15
N VAL A 58 -0.06 -11.34 20.88
CA VAL A 58 0.85 -11.82 19.81
C VAL A 58 2.29 -11.33 19.97
N GLY A 59 2.52 -10.17 20.60
CA GLY A 59 3.85 -9.65 20.91
C GLY A 59 4.68 -10.59 21.81
N ASN A 60 4.01 -11.39 22.66
CA ASN A 60 4.65 -12.44 23.45
C ASN A 60 4.89 -13.74 22.66
N PHE A 61 4.17 -13.96 21.55
CA PHE A 61 4.30 -15.16 20.71
C PHE A 61 5.13 -14.95 19.44
N THR A 62 5.61 -13.72 19.19
CA THR A 62 6.49 -13.42 18.05
C THR A 62 7.76 -14.30 17.98
N PRO A 63 8.31 -14.84 19.10
CA PRO A 63 9.39 -15.82 19.05
C PRO A 63 9.04 -17.13 18.31
N PHE A 64 7.76 -17.47 18.10
CA PHE A 64 7.36 -18.71 17.42
C PHE A 64 7.44 -18.67 15.89
N LEU A 65 7.58 -17.49 15.27
CA LEU A 65 7.48 -17.34 13.80
C LEU A 65 8.78 -16.94 13.10
N GLY A 66 9.88 -16.69 13.83
CA GLY A 66 11.16 -16.27 13.25
C GLY A 66 12.35 -17.03 13.83
N ARG A 67 13.34 -17.37 12.98
CA ARG A 67 14.59 -18.03 13.43
C ARG A 67 15.56 -17.06 14.12
N GLU A 68 15.53 -15.76 13.79
CA GLU A 68 16.17 -14.63 14.51
C GLU A 68 15.48 -13.31 14.11
N PRO A 69 14.30 -12.95 14.65
CA PRO A 69 13.66 -11.68 14.32
C PRO A 69 14.36 -10.53 15.07
N LEU A 70 14.65 -9.42 14.38
CA LEU A 70 14.92 -8.15 15.07
C LEU A 70 13.72 -7.83 15.98
N PRO A 71 13.92 -7.33 17.21
CA PRO A 71 12.81 -7.04 18.12
C PRO A 71 11.82 -6.05 17.50
N LYS A 72 10.51 -6.25 17.71
CA LYS A 72 9.45 -5.32 17.27
C LYS A 72 9.76 -3.87 17.67
N GLU A 73 10.32 -3.69 18.86
CA GLU A 73 10.73 -2.41 19.44
C GLU A 73 11.75 -1.65 18.58
N GLN A 74 12.57 -2.35 17.78
CA GLN A 74 13.57 -1.74 16.91
C GLN A 74 12.97 -1.20 15.61
N CYS A 75 12.00 -1.91 15.01
CA CYS A 75 11.41 -1.53 13.73
C CYS A 75 10.09 -0.75 13.87
N LEU A 76 9.41 -0.90 15.00
CA LEU A 76 8.11 -0.30 15.33
C LEU A 76 8.14 0.24 16.77
N PRO A 77 8.98 1.25 17.06
CA PRO A 77 9.11 1.80 18.40
C PRO A 77 7.79 2.45 18.85
N GLN A 78 7.36 2.12 20.08
CA GLN A 78 6.16 2.68 20.72
C GLN A 78 6.57 3.60 21.88
N LEU A 79 7.27 4.69 21.55
CA LEU A 79 7.78 5.63 22.55
C LEU A 79 6.61 6.37 23.22
N LEU A 80 6.45 6.15 24.52
CA LEU A 80 5.47 6.83 25.36
C LEU A 80 6.16 7.58 26.50
N PRO A 81 5.68 8.77 26.88
CA PRO A 81 4.56 9.50 26.28
C PRO A 81 4.86 10.00 24.85
N CYS A 82 3.82 10.19 24.04
CA CYS A 82 3.98 10.77 22.71
C CYS A 82 4.58 12.18 22.79
N ASP A 83 5.61 12.45 21.99
CA ASP A 83 6.21 13.78 21.89
C ASP A 83 5.37 14.70 21.01
N HIS A 84 4.59 15.58 21.64
CA HIS A 84 3.76 16.59 20.96
C HIS A 84 4.59 17.68 20.24
N THR A 85 5.89 17.76 20.50
CA THR A 85 6.81 18.70 19.83
C THR A 85 7.49 18.08 18.61
N ALA A 86 7.30 16.77 18.39
CA ALA A 86 7.87 16.05 17.25
C ALA A 86 7.42 16.68 15.92
N LYS A 87 8.41 17.08 15.12
CA LYS A 87 8.17 17.80 13.86
C LYS A 87 7.75 16.87 12.71
N TYR A 88 8.18 15.61 12.75
CA TYR A 88 8.05 14.66 11.64
C TYR A 88 7.15 13.48 12.02
N ARG A 89 6.42 12.96 11.04
CA ARG A 89 5.57 11.78 11.21
C ARG A 89 6.46 10.53 11.35
N THR A 90 6.16 9.65 12.29
CA THR A 90 6.77 8.31 12.35
C THR A 90 6.41 7.49 11.11
N TYR A 91 7.19 6.47 10.75
CA TYR A 91 6.89 5.61 9.59
C TYR A 91 5.66 4.73 9.80
N SER A 92 5.44 4.27 11.03
CA SER A 92 4.31 3.41 11.40
C SER A 92 2.99 4.15 11.58
N GLY A 93 2.99 5.48 11.60
CA GLY A 93 1.83 6.30 11.99
C GLY A 93 1.66 6.51 13.50
N TRP A 94 2.48 5.85 14.33
CA TRP A 94 2.42 5.96 15.79
C TRP A 94 2.44 7.41 16.29
N CYS A 95 1.63 7.71 17.30
CA CYS A 95 1.48 9.06 17.86
C CYS A 95 1.03 10.14 16.86
N ASN A 96 0.48 9.79 15.68
CA ASN A 96 -0.16 10.80 14.84
C ASN A 96 -1.31 11.50 15.57
N ASN A 97 -2.06 10.71 16.34
CA ASN A 97 -3.05 11.19 17.29
C ASN A 97 -2.49 11.09 18.71
N LEU A 98 -2.37 12.22 19.41
CA LEU A 98 -1.77 12.27 20.74
C LEU A 98 -2.69 11.68 21.83
N GLN A 99 -4.01 11.67 21.62
CA GLN A 99 -4.98 11.09 22.55
C GLN A 99 -5.15 9.58 22.31
N PHE A 100 -5.12 9.17 21.04
CA PHE A 100 -5.26 7.77 20.62
C PHE A 100 -4.07 7.34 19.74
N PRO A 101 -2.87 7.07 20.32
CA PRO A 101 -1.63 6.84 19.55
C PRO A 101 -1.64 5.67 18.54
N LYS A 102 -2.68 4.83 18.59
CA LYS A 102 -2.88 3.67 17.72
C LYS A 102 -3.66 3.97 16.43
N TYR A 103 -4.32 5.12 16.37
CA TYR A 103 -5.20 5.48 15.26
C TYR A 103 -4.42 5.60 13.94
N GLY A 104 -4.82 4.78 12.96
CA GLY A 104 -4.23 4.77 11.61
C GLY A 104 -2.85 4.13 11.49
N ASN A 105 -2.42 3.36 12.47
CA ASN A 105 -1.10 2.74 12.45
C ASN A 105 -0.96 1.63 11.41
N ALA A 106 0.26 1.41 10.95
CA ALA A 106 0.61 0.24 10.17
C ALA A 106 0.53 -1.03 11.04
N PHE A 107 0.26 -2.17 10.40
CA PHE A 107 0.18 -3.49 11.03
C PHE A 107 -0.93 -3.66 12.08
N THR A 108 -1.95 -2.79 12.07
CA THR A 108 -3.16 -2.93 12.88
C THR A 108 -4.31 -3.53 12.09
N GLY A 109 -5.33 -4.02 12.79
CA GLY A 109 -6.59 -4.44 12.17
C GLY A 109 -7.27 -3.28 11.43
N MET A 110 -7.92 -3.59 10.31
CA MET A 110 -8.78 -2.63 9.61
C MET A 110 -10.08 -2.45 10.37
N ARG A 111 -10.65 -1.24 10.30
CA ARG A 111 -12.01 -0.98 10.80
C ARG A 111 -13.03 -1.77 9.98
N ARG A 112 -14.15 -2.13 10.57
CA ARG A 112 -15.29 -2.72 9.85
C ARG A 112 -16.44 -1.73 9.86
N LEU A 113 -17.08 -1.51 8.71
CA LEU A 113 -18.30 -0.70 8.64
C LEU A 113 -19.53 -1.53 8.99
N LEU A 114 -19.46 -2.84 8.76
CA LEU A 114 -20.51 -3.82 9.06
C LEU A 114 -19.94 -5.05 9.74
N ASP A 115 -20.79 -5.79 10.46
CA ASP A 115 -20.41 -7.04 11.10
C ASP A 115 -19.90 -8.07 10.07
N PRO A 116 -18.88 -8.86 10.41
CA PRO A 116 -18.36 -9.91 9.54
C PRO A 116 -19.42 -10.98 9.23
N ALA A 117 -19.48 -11.43 7.98
CA ALA A 117 -20.38 -12.49 7.53
C ALA A 117 -19.61 -13.73 7.01
N TYR A 118 -19.14 -14.54 7.95
CA TYR A 118 -18.47 -15.82 7.68
C TYR A 118 -19.46 -16.99 7.61
N GLY A 119 -19.09 -18.08 6.93
CA GLY A 119 -19.94 -19.26 6.75
C GLY A 119 -20.20 -20.04 8.04
N ASP A 120 -19.24 -20.01 8.96
CA ASP A 120 -19.31 -20.59 10.31
C ASP A 120 -19.44 -19.52 11.40
N GLY A 121 -19.62 -18.25 11.01
CA GLY A 121 -19.64 -17.12 11.93
C GLY A 121 -18.27 -16.71 12.47
N PHE A 122 -17.15 -17.31 12.04
CA PHE A 122 -15.84 -16.97 12.60
C PHE A 122 -14.81 -16.58 11.54
N ASP A 123 -14.42 -17.51 10.66
CA ASP A 123 -13.37 -17.27 9.68
C ASP A 123 -13.55 -18.03 8.36
N ALA A 124 -14.43 -19.04 8.32
CA ALA A 124 -14.68 -19.77 7.08
C ALA A 124 -15.33 -18.85 6.04
N PRO A 125 -14.78 -18.75 4.82
CA PRO A 125 -15.42 -18.01 3.76
C PRO A 125 -16.87 -18.47 3.55
N ARG A 126 -17.79 -17.52 3.44
CA ARG A 126 -19.20 -17.84 3.21
C ARG A 126 -19.37 -18.61 1.90
N THR A 127 -20.01 -19.77 1.95
CA THR A 127 -20.28 -20.62 0.78
C THR A 127 -21.75 -20.66 0.37
N ARG A 128 -22.67 -20.22 1.24
CA ARG A 128 -24.11 -20.21 0.98
C ARG A 128 -24.71 -18.80 0.94
N ALA A 129 -25.67 -18.61 0.05
CA ALA A 129 -26.50 -17.43 -0.05
C ALA A 129 -27.48 -17.32 1.13
N ARG A 130 -28.05 -16.13 1.35
CA ARG A 130 -29.14 -15.95 2.34
C ARG A 130 -30.38 -16.80 2.01
N SER A 131 -30.57 -17.15 0.74
CA SER A 131 -31.62 -18.06 0.27
C SER A 131 -31.33 -19.54 0.55
N GLY A 132 -30.15 -19.89 1.08
CA GLY A 132 -29.74 -21.27 1.40
C GLY A 132 -29.04 -22.02 0.26
N PHE A 133 -29.07 -21.50 -0.97
CA PHE A 133 -28.33 -22.08 -2.12
C PHE A 133 -26.83 -21.81 -2.03
N ASP A 134 -26.02 -22.65 -2.67
CA ASP A 134 -24.58 -22.42 -2.80
C ASP A 134 -24.28 -21.16 -3.62
N LEU A 135 -23.25 -20.43 -3.21
CA LEU A 135 -22.76 -19.27 -3.96
C LEU A 135 -22.04 -19.76 -5.23
N PRO A 136 -22.23 -19.06 -6.37
CA PRO A 136 -21.46 -19.36 -7.56
C PRO A 136 -19.98 -19.06 -7.31
N SER A 137 -19.10 -19.77 -8.02
CA SER A 137 -17.67 -19.48 -7.95
C SER A 137 -17.40 -18.05 -8.46
N ALA A 138 -16.40 -17.37 -7.87
CA ALA A 138 -15.99 -16.05 -8.32
C ALA A 138 -15.62 -16.03 -9.82
N ARG A 139 -15.08 -17.14 -10.34
CA ARG A 139 -14.77 -17.29 -11.77
C ARG A 139 -16.02 -17.36 -12.64
N ALA A 140 -17.07 -18.05 -12.20
CA ALA A 140 -18.34 -18.09 -12.93
C ALA A 140 -18.94 -16.67 -13.03
N ILE A 141 -18.98 -15.93 -11.91
CA ILE A 141 -19.42 -14.52 -11.92
C ILE A 141 -18.53 -13.69 -12.87
N SER A 142 -17.21 -13.83 -12.78
CA SER A 142 -16.28 -13.11 -13.65
C SER A 142 -16.58 -13.33 -15.13
N ASN A 143 -16.76 -14.57 -15.56
CA ASN A 143 -17.05 -14.92 -16.95
C ASN A 143 -18.43 -14.44 -17.42
N SER A 144 -19.41 -14.37 -16.52
CA SER A 144 -20.78 -13.95 -16.87
C SER A 144 -20.97 -12.42 -16.85
N VAL A 145 -20.28 -11.71 -15.96
CA VAL A 145 -20.48 -10.28 -15.71
C VAL A 145 -19.46 -9.40 -16.43
N HIS A 146 -18.19 -9.83 -16.48
CA HIS A 146 -17.12 -9.01 -17.05
C HIS A 146 -16.88 -9.41 -18.50
N GLN A 147 -17.11 -8.49 -19.43
CA GLN A 147 -16.74 -8.62 -20.83
C GLN A 147 -15.46 -7.83 -21.09
N ASP A 148 -14.54 -8.41 -21.84
CA ASP A 148 -13.31 -7.73 -22.24
C ASP A 148 -13.61 -6.85 -23.46
N SER A 149 -13.46 -5.53 -23.30
CA SER A 149 -13.61 -4.55 -24.38
C SER A 149 -12.61 -3.41 -24.19
N PRO A 150 -11.83 -3.04 -25.23
CA PRO A 150 -10.82 -1.99 -25.14
C PRO A 150 -11.45 -0.59 -25.25
N GLU A 151 -12.43 -0.29 -24.41
CA GLU A 151 -13.11 1.01 -24.39
C GLU A 151 -12.37 1.95 -23.42
N PHE A 152 -11.64 2.92 -23.98
CA PHE A 152 -10.87 3.87 -23.19
C PHE A 152 -11.59 5.21 -23.04
N HIS A 153 -11.52 5.78 -21.84
CA HIS A 153 -12.16 7.06 -21.57
C HIS A 153 -11.47 8.21 -22.31
N VAL A 154 -12.23 8.95 -23.14
CA VAL A 154 -11.70 10.02 -24.00
C VAL A 154 -11.07 11.22 -23.26
N LYS A 155 -11.45 11.44 -22.00
CA LYS A 155 -10.95 12.59 -21.20
C LYS A 155 -9.85 12.23 -20.21
N PHE A 156 -9.68 10.94 -19.89
CA PHE A 156 -8.80 10.54 -18.78
C PHE A 156 -7.65 9.70 -19.31
N THR A 157 -6.44 10.10 -18.91
CA THR A 157 -5.22 9.40 -19.27
C THR A 157 -5.07 8.15 -18.42
N HIS A 158 -4.20 7.23 -18.86
CA HIS A 158 -3.94 6.01 -18.09
C HIS A 158 -3.28 6.33 -16.73
N MET A 159 -2.70 7.53 -16.56
CA MET A 159 -2.20 8.02 -15.29
C MET A 159 -3.25 8.06 -14.17
N LEU A 160 -4.55 8.23 -14.48
CA LEU A 160 -5.62 8.20 -13.48
C LEU A 160 -5.64 6.84 -12.74
N MET A 161 -5.54 5.75 -13.49
CA MET A 161 -5.48 4.39 -12.95
C MET A 161 -4.20 4.19 -12.13
N GLN A 162 -3.06 4.58 -12.72
CA GLN A 162 -1.75 4.43 -12.08
C GLN A 162 -1.66 5.15 -10.74
N PHE A 163 -2.18 6.37 -10.68
CA PHE A 163 -2.19 7.16 -9.45
C PHE A 163 -3.17 6.58 -8.42
N GLY A 164 -4.30 6.01 -8.87
CA GLY A 164 -5.20 5.25 -8.01
C GLY A 164 -4.51 4.05 -7.36
N GLN A 165 -3.72 3.29 -8.13
CA GLN A 165 -2.95 2.16 -7.58
C GLN A 165 -1.87 2.62 -6.59
N ILE A 166 -1.18 3.74 -6.84
CA ILE A 166 -0.25 4.33 -5.87
C ILE A 166 -0.95 4.72 -4.57
N LEU A 167 -2.15 5.30 -4.67
CA LEU A 167 -2.95 5.67 -3.50
C LEU A 167 -3.43 4.44 -2.71
N ASP A 168 -3.84 3.38 -3.40
CA ASP A 168 -4.16 2.09 -2.78
C ASP A 168 -2.97 1.56 -1.98
N HIS A 169 -1.78 1.54 -2.59
CA HIS A 169 -0.57 1.03 -1.94
C HIS A 169 -0.07 1.90 -0.78
N ASP A 170 -0.39 3.20 -0.77
CA ASP A 170 -0.11 4.09 0.36
C ASP A 170 -1.09 3.88 1.51
N MET A 171 -2.40 3.86 1.24
CA MET A 171 -3.43 3.78 2.27
C MET A 171 -3.63 2.37 2.83
N MET A 172 -3.58 1.36 1.98
CA MET A 172 -4.13 0.04 2.26
C MET A 172 -3.33 -1.05 1.59
N HIS A 173 -2.44 -1.73 2.31
CA HIS A 173 -2.06 -3.06 1.81
C HIS A 173 -1.40 -3.99 2.82
N SER A 174 -1.68 -5.28 2.57
CA SER A 174 -0.89 -6.46 2.93
C SER A 174 0.44 -6.44 2.15
N PRO A 175 1.58 -6.46 2.84
CA PRO A 175 2.73 -5.56 2.61
C PRO A 175 3.03 -5.25 1.13
N ILE A 176 2.97 -3.98 0.68
CA ILE A 176 3.58 -3.46 -0.58
C ILE A 176 4.54 -2.31 -0.23
N ALA A 177 5.61 -2.13 -1.01
CA ALA A 177 6.62 -1.10 -0.75
C ALA A 177 6.08 0.32 -1.00
N ARG A 178 5.98 1.10 0.08
CA ARG A 178 5.80 2.55 0.04
C ARG A 178 7.15 3.22 -0.30
N VAL A 179 7.11 4.45 -0.82
CA VAL A 179 8.32 5.24 -1.11
C VAL A 179 9.23 5.37 0.12
N TYR A 180 8.66 5.40 1.32
CA TYR A 180 9.39 5.58 2.58
C TYR A 180 9.26 4.40 3.57
N GLY A 181 8.63 3.29 3.18
CA GLY A 181 8.30 2.19 4.09
C GLY A 181 7.23 2.53 5.15
N SER A 182 6.89 1.54 5.97
CA SER A 182 5.94 1.67 7.10
C SER A 182 6.58 1.34 8.46
N THR A 183 7.87 1.02 8.47
CA THR A 183 8.67 0.74 9.67
C THR A 183 10.00 1.46 9.58
N ASP A 184 10.67 1.70 10.71
CA ASP A 184 12.01 2.27 10.74
C ASP A 184 13.02 1.39 9.98
N CYS A 185 12.88 0.06 10.09
CA CYS A 185 13.74 -0.89 9.39
C CYS A 185 13.58 -0.84 7.86
N GLU A 186 12.35 -0.78 7.36
CA GLU A 186 12.09 -0.61 5.92
C GLU A 186 12.60 0.76 5.43
N ALA A 187 12.31 1.83 6.18
CA ALA A 187 12.76 3.17 5.84
C ALA A 187 14.29 3.23 5.74
N ASN A 188 14.99 2.62 6.70
CA ASN A 188 16.45 2.56 6.70
C ASN A 188 17.01 1.81 5.48
N GLN A 189 16.39 0.70 5.07
CA GLN A 189 16.80 -0.02 3.85
C GLN A 189 16.61 0.80 2.56
N LEU A 190 15.63 1.70 2.55
CA LEU A 190 15.32 2.56 1.40
C LEU A 190 16.19 3.82 1.35
N ARG A 191 16.96 4.13 2.40
CA ARG A 191 17.77 5.35 2.49
C ARG A 191 19.19 5.13 2.00
N LEU A 192 19.76 6.16 1.40
CA LEU A 192 21.18 6.19 1.07
C LEU A 192 22.05 6.56 2.29
N PHE A 193 21.45 7.22 3.30
CA PHE A 193 22.17 7.84 4.43
C PHE A 193 23.27 8.81 4.02
N SER A 194 23.08 9.44 2.85
CA SER A 194 23.96 10.48 2.35
C SER A 194 23.13 11.58 1.69
N GLN A 195 23.37 12.82 2.11
CA GLN A 195 22.74 14.02 1.56
C GLN A 195 21.20 14.04 1.65
N GLY A 196 20.62 13.27 2.56
CA GLY A 196 19.19 13.11 2.76
C GLY A 196 18.48 12.35 1.64
N LYS A 197 19.20 11.58 0.82
CA LYS A 197 18.65 10.87 -0.35
C LYS A 197 18.10 9.48 -0.01
N LEU A 198 17.14 9.03 -0.81
CA LEU A 198 16.77 7.62 -0.94
C LEU A 198 17.85 6.87 -1.73
N ASN A 199 17.98 5.57 -1.47
CA ASN A 199 18.85 4.68 -2.21
C ASN A 199 18.35 4.51 -3.65
N TYR A 200 19.25 4.47 -4.62
CA TYR A 200 18.92 4.40 -6.04
C TYR A 200 20.00 3.69 -6.85
N THR A 201 19.64 3.18 -8.03
CA THR A 201 20.62 2.75 -9.04
C THR A 201 20.84 3.88 -10.03
N ASP A 202 22.09 4.28 -10.21
CA ASP A 202 22.48 5.25 -11.24
C ASP A 202 22.62 4.54 -12.59
N LEU A 203 21.77 4.88 -13.55
CA LEU A 203 21.84 4.37 -14.92
C LEU A 203 22.72 5.24 -15.84
N GLY A 204 23.46 6.20 -15.26
CA GLY A 204 24.25 7.18 -15.98
C GLY A 204 23.44 8.41 -16.39
N PHE A 205 24.13 9.49 -16.76
CA PHE A 205 23.52 10.76 -17.18
C PHE A 205 22.51 11.35 -16.17
N ASN A 206 22.74 11.16 -14.87
CA ASN A 206 21.85 11.58 -13.78
C ASN A 206 20.46 10.94 -13.82
N LYS A 207 20.34 9.71 -14.37
CA LYS A 207 19.08 8.96 -14.39
C LYS A 207 19.03 7.98 -13.23
N GLU A 208 18.47 8.44 -12.12
CA GLU A 208 18.21 7.61 -10.94
C GLU A 208 17.07 6.61 -11.24
N ALA A 209 17.23 5.35 -10.85
CA ALA A 209 16.20 4.31 -10.91
C ALA A 209 16.00 3.68 -9.54
N LEU A 210 14.89 2.95 -9.35
CA LEU A 210 14.72 2.12 -8.16
C LEU A 210 15.92 1.15 -8.02
N PRO A 211 16.40 0.87 -6.79
CA PRO A 211 17.54 -0.01 -6.56
C PRO A 211 17.40 -1.38 -7.26
N GLN A 212 18.41 -1.76 -8.05
CA GLN A 212 18.52 -3.06 -8.73
C GLN A 212 19.46 -4.01 -7.96
N GLY A 213 18.96 -5.19 -7.61
CA GLY A 213 19.47 -6.06 -6.54
C GLY A 213 20.82 -6.78 -6.73
N ASN A 214 21.74 -6.30 -7.57
CA ASN A 214 23.05 -6.95 -7.78
C ASN A 214 24.27 -6.15 -7.24
N GLN A 215 24.05 -5.02 -6.55
CA GLN A 215 25.14 -4.19 -5.98
C GLN A 215 25.32 -4.28 -4.45
N GLU A 216 24.72 -5.27 -3.78
CA GLU A 216 24.92 -5.50 -2.34
C GLU A 216 25.54 -6.87 -2.08
N ARG A 217 26.83 -6.89 -1.70
CA ARG A 217 27.55 -8.06 -1.18
C ARG A 217 27.22 -8.32 0.30
N ASP A 218 25.96 -8.27 0.69
CA ASP A 218 25.60 -8.72 2.04
C ASP A 218 24.33 -9.58 2.07
N CYS A 219 24.52 -10.82 2.52
CA CYS A 219 23.60 -11.94 2.42
C CYS A 219 22.56 -11.98 3.57
N ARG A 220 22.06 -10.85 4.07
CA ARG A 220 21.21 -10.85 5.29
C ARG A 220 20.00 -9.89 5.35
N SER A 221 19.46 -9.39 4.23
CA SER A 221 18.10 -8.82 4.30
C SER A 221 17.20 -9.21 3.12
N THR A 222 16.07 -9.82 3.47
CA THR A 222 15.00 -10.33 2.58
C THR A 222 14.07 -9.22 2.11
N LEU A 223 14.50 -8.45 1.11
CA LEU A 223 13.86 -8.23 -0.20
C LEU A 223 12.32 -8.17 -0.33
N SER A 224 11.60 -7.66 0.67
CA SER A 224 10.16 -7.44 0.55
C SER A 224 9.83 -6.25 -0.37
N SER A 225 10.78 -5.33 -0.57
CA SER A 225 10.66 -4.18 -1.48
C SER A 225 10.98 -4.50 -2.95
N ARG A 226 11.72 -5.60 -3.22
CA ARG A 226 12.14 -6.01 -4.58
C ARG A 226 10.99 -6.40 -5.51
N GLU A 227 9.91 -6.96 -4.98
CA GLU A 227 8.88 -7.63 -5.80
C GLU A 227 7.60 -6.81 -6.01
N LYS A 228 7.45 -5.68 -5.30
CA LYS A 228 6.11 -5.08 -5.12
C LYS A 228 5.93 -3.72 -5.81
N SER A 229 6.97 -2.88 -5.85
CA SER A 229 7.01 -1.73 -6.77
C SER A 229 7.15 -2.14 -8.25
N ASN A 230 7.40 -3.43 -8.50
CA ASN A 230 7.58 -4.04 -9.82
C ASN A 230 6.36 -4.87 -10.25
N GLU A 231 5.21 -4.72 -9.59
CA GLU A 231 4.00 -5.46 -9.94
C GLU A 231 3.65 -5.30 -11.43
N GLN A 232 3.66 -4.06 -11.91
CA GLN A 232 3.44 -3.76 -13.31
C GLN A 232 4.26 -2.53 -13.76
N PRO A 233 4.67 -2.45 -15.03
CA PRO A 233 5.63 -1.46 -15.52
C PRO A 233 5.26 0.00 -15.27
N GLY A 234 4.00 0.37 -15.46
CA GLY A 234 3.53 1.73 -15.20
C GLY A 234 3.64 2.12 -13.73
N LEU A 235 3.46 1.17 -12.80
CA LEU A 235 3.56 1.44 -11.36
C LEU A 235 5.01 1.76 -11.00
N THR A 236 5.94 1.00 -11.57
CA THR A 236 7.38 1.22 -11.45
C THR A 236 7.79 2.60 -11.97
N VAL A 237 7.17 3.08 -13.07
CA VAL A 237 7.39 4.44 -13.58
C VAL A 237 7.04 5.48 -12.53
N VAL A 238 5.85 5.40 -11.91
CA VAL A 238 5.40 6.39 -10.93
C VAL A 238 6.23 6.33 -9.65
N HIS A 239 6.57 5.14 -9.14
CA HIS A 239 7.48 5.01 -8.00
C HIS A 239 8.84 5.65 -8.27
N THR A 240 9.40 5.45 -9.47
CA THR A 240 10.69 6.05 -9.86
C THR A 240 10.60 7.58 -9.90
N ILE A 241 9.49 8.15 -10.36
CA ILE A 241 9.25 9.60 -10.34
C ILE A 241 9.23 10.14 -8.91
N LEU A 242 8.52 9.46 -7.99
CA LEU A 242 8.44 9.88 -6.60
C LEU A 242 9.79 9.80 -5.87
N LEU A 243 10.60 8.78 -6.18
CA LEU A 243 11.98 8.68 -5.70
C LEU A 243 12.84 9.83 -6.23
N ARG A 244 12.84 10.06 -7.55
CA ARG A 244 13.59 11.16 -8.18
C ARG A 244 13.21 12.50 -7.59
N GLU A 245 11.92 12.73 -7.34
CA GLU A 245 11.45 13.97 -6.74
C GLU A 245 11.94 14.16 -5.31
N HIS A 246 11.96 13.10 -4.49
CA HIS A 246 12.55 13.17 -3.16
C HIS A 246 14.03 13.59 -3.23
N ASN A 247 14.82 12.89 -4.05
CA ASN A 247 16.26 13.16 -4.18
C ASN A 247 16.54 14.55 -4.76
N ARG A 248 15.68 15.04 -5.67
CA ARG A 248 15.72 16.41 -6.18
C ARG A 248 15.47 17.42 -5.06
N ILE A 249 14.40 17.23 -4.27
CA ILE A 249 14.09 18.13 -3.14
C ILE A 249 15.23 18.15 -2.13
N ALA A 250 15.77 16.98 -1.73
CA ALA A 250 16.89 16.89 -0.80
C ALA A 250 18.13 17.65 -1.32
N SER A 251 18.43 17.51 -2.61
CA SER A 251 19.55 18.22 -3.26
C SER A 251 19.36 19.74 -3.26
N GLU A 252 18.16 20.23 -3.55
CA GLU A 252 17.87 21.67 -3.51
C GLU A 252 17.86 22.22 -2.07
N LEU A 253 17.31 21.48 -1.11
CA LEU A 253 17.33 21.87 0.31
C LEU A 253 18.76 21.98 0.84
N ARG A 254 19.65 21.06 0.44
CA ARG A 254 21.08 21.09 0.81
C ARG A 254 21.79 22.31 0.23
N ARG A 255 21.45 22.74 -0.99
CA ARG A 255 22.05 23.94 -1.60
C ARG A 255 21.73 25.20 -0.80
N VAL A 256 20.50 25.32 -0.30
CA VAL A 256 20.04 26.47 0.49
C VAL A 256 20.48 26.35 1.96
N ASN A 257 20.47 25.13 2.51
CA ASN A 257 20.78 24.84 3.91
C ASN A 257 21.97 23.88 4.00
N ASN A 258 23.16 24.36 3.65
CA ASN A 258 24.38 23.53 3.55
C ASN A 258 24.86 22.92 4.89
N PHE A 259 24.33 23.40 6.01
CA PHE A 259 24.63 22.95 7.37
C PHE A 259 23.63 21.91 7.90
N TRP A 260 22.55 21.61 7.18
CA TRP A 260 21.59 20.60 7.61
C TRP A 260 22.21 19.20 7.55
N THR A 261 21.86 18.37 8.54
CA THR A 261 22.27 16.97 8.61
C THR A 261 21.55 16.12 7.56
N ASP A 262 22.06 14.92 7.30
CA ASP A 262 21.38 13.93 6.44
C ASP A 262 19.92 13.70 6.86
N GLU A 263 19.69 13.53 8.17
CA GLU A 263 18.35 13.30 8.72
C GLU A 263 17.41 14.48 8.49
N GLN A 264 17.89 15.72 8.70
CA GLN A 264 17.08 16.91 8.47
C GLN A 264 16.69 17.04 7.00
N LEU A 265 17.65 16.81 6.08
CA LEU A 265 17.39 16.84 4.64
C LEU A 265 16.38 15.77 4.22
N TYR A 266 16.56 14.54 4.68
CA TYR A 266 15.67 13.42 4.39
C TYR A 266 14.24 13.69 4.88
N GLN A 267 14.07 14.09 6.14
CA GLN A 267 12.73 14.29 6.71
C GLN A 267 12.00 15.48 6.08
N GLU A 268 12.70 16.58 5.76
CA GLU A 268 12.08 17.71 5.06
C GLU A 268 11.73 17.35 3.61
N ALA A 269 12.61 16.63 2.89
CA ALA A 269 12.32 16.14 1.55
C ALA A 269 11.11 15.18 1.55
N ARG A 270 11.05 14.26 2.52
CA ARG A 270 9.90 13.36 2.74
C ARG A 270 8.62 14.15 3.02
N ARG A 271 8.67 15.12 3.94
CA ARG A 271 7.52 15.97 4.31
C ARG A 271 6.96 16.73 3.11
N ILE A 272 7.83 17.37 2.32
CA ILE A 272 7.42 18.12 1.12
C ILE A 272 6.84 17.17 0.07
N ASN A 273 7.51 16.06 -0.22
CA ASN A 273 7.03 15.13 -1.26
C ASN A 273 5.68 14.50 -0.89
N VAL A 274 5.47 14.12 0.38
CA VAL A 274 4.16 13.65 0.88
C VAL A 274 3.10 14.74 0.73
N ALA A 275 3.42 16.00 1.07
CA ALA A 275 2.48 17.11 0.91
C ALA A 275 2.11 17.34 -0.57
N LYS A 276 3.06 17.18 -1.51
CA LYS A 276 2.79 17.22 -2.95
C LYS A 276 1.83 16.11 -3.38
N ILE A 277 2.05 14.87 -2.92
CA ILE A 277 1.18 13.73 -3.21
C ILE A 277 -0.23 13.99 -2.67
N GLN A 278 -0.37 14.41 -1.41
CA GLN A 278 -1.65 14.76 -0.80
C GLN A 278 -2.36 15.88 -1.58
N HIS A 279 -1.62 16.90 -2.03
CA HIS A 279 -2.20 17.96 -2.84
C HIS A 279 -2.77 17.41 -4.17
N VAL A 280 -2.00 16.59 -4.91
CA VAL A 280 -2.48 15.97 -6.16
C VAL A 280 -3.72 15.11 -5.91
N ILE A 281 -3.74 14.32 -4.82
CA ILE A 281 -4.89 13.49 -4.46
C ILE A 281 -6.16 14.35 -4.31
N PHE A 282 -6.13 15.34 -3.43
CA PHE A 282 -7.33 16.12 -3.11
C PHE A 282 -7.69 17.15 -4.18
N LYS A 283 -6.70 17.70 -4.89
CA LYS A 283 -6.91 18.74 -5.89
C LYS A 283 -7.28 18.20 -7.27
N GLU A 284 -6.69 17.08 -7.68
CA GLU A 284 -6.74 16.61 -9.06
C GLU A 284 -7.41 15.23 -9.19
N TRP A 285 -7.07 14.28 -8.31
CA TRP A 285 -7.55 12.91 -8.45
C TRP A 285 -8.96 12.69 -7.89
N LEU A 286 -9.23 13.11 -6.64
CA LEU A 286 -10.53 12.92 -5.99
C LEU A 286 -11.70 13.60 -6.73
N PRO A 287 -11.58 14.84 -7.26
CA PRO A 287 -12.66 15.43 -8.03
C PRO A 287 -13.06 14.64 -9.29
N VAL A 288 -12.09 13.97 -9.91
CA VAL A 288 -12.33 13.12 -11.09
C VAL A 288 -13.07 11.85 -10.71
N VAL A 289 -12.73 11.25 -9.57
CA VAL A 289 -13.29 9.96 -9.11
C VAL A 289 -14.62 10.13 -8.40
N LEU A 290 -14.74 11.10 -7.49
CA LEU A 290 -15.93 11.32 -6.66
C LEU A 290 -16.93 12.30 -7.27
N GLY A 291 -16.48 13.17 -8.18
CA GLY A 291 -17.28 14.25 -8.74
C GLY A 291 -17.46 15.45 -7.80
N CYS A 292 -17.88 16.58 -8.37
CA CYS A 292 -17.99 17.86 -7.65
C CYS A 292 -18.99 17.82 -6.48
N GLU A 293 -20.07 17.05 -6.58
CA GLU A 293 -21.11 16.97 -5.54
C GLU A 293 -20.54 16.39 -4.24
N ALA A 294 -19.89 15.22 -4.33
CA ALA A 294 -19.26 14.58 -3.18
C ALA A 294 -18.12 15.44 -2.61
N MET A 295 -17.29 16.03 -3.47
CA MET A 295 -16.21 16.93 -3.04
C MET A 295 -16.74 18.13 -2.24
N SER A 296 -17.88 18.71 -2.66
CA SER A 296 -18.53 19.82 -1.96
C SER A 296 -19.19 19.38 -0.66
N LYS A 297 -19.95 18.28 -0.70
CA LYS A 297 -20.69 17.73 0.45
C LYS A 297 -19.77 17.43 1.64
N TYR A 298 -18.56 16.94 1.38
CA TYR A 298 -17.60 16.54 2.40
C TYR A 298 -16.43 17.53 2.59
N ASP A 299 -16.53 18.73 2.00
CA ASP A 299 -15.50 19.79 2.08
C ASP A 299 -14.06 19.30 1.79
N LEU A 300 -13.90 18.52 0.71
CA LEU A 300 -12.64 17.85 0.37
C LEU A 300 -11.72 18.72 -0.52
N MET A 301 -12.14 19.92 -0.89
CA MET A 301 -11.38 20.79 -1.79
C MET A 301 -10.28 21.52 -1.02
N PRO A 302 -9.00 21.44 -1.46
CA PRO A 302 -7.94 22.22 -0.83
C PRO A 302 -8.23 23.72 -0.86
N LYS A 303 -7.97 24.40 0.26
CA LYS A 303 -8.08 25.86 0.36
C LYS A 303 -7.15 26.53 -0.66
N LYS A 304 -7.59 27.64 -1.24
CA LYS A 304 -6.77 28.45 -2.16
C LYS A 304 -5.59 29.13 -1.47
N SER A 305 -5.72 29.39 -0.16
CA SER A 305 -4.68 30.00 0.68
C SER A 305 -4.86 29.58 2.15
N GLY A 306 -3.80 29.74 2.94
CA GLY A 306 -3.79 29.41 4.37
C GLY A 306 -3.72 27.90 4.65
N TYR A 307 -4.04 27.53 5.89
CA TYR A 307 -3.97 26.16 6.38
C TYR A 307 -5.37 25.62 6.74
N PHE A 308 -5.53 24.30 6.63
CA PHE A 308 -6.65 23.61 7.24
C PHE A 308 -6.43 23.53 8.75
N THR A 309 -7.46 23.87 9.53
CA THR A 309 -7.40 23.91 11.00
C THR A 309 -8.43 23.00 11.67
N GLY A 310 -9.14 22.18 10.88
CA GLY A 310 -10.20 21.28 11.38
C GLY A 310 -9.71 19.88 11.73
N TYR A 311 -8.49 19.74 12.26
CA TYR A 311 -8.03 18.43 12.77
C TYR A 311 -8.89 18.05 13.97
N ASP A 312 -9.55 16.89 13.89
CA ASP A 312 -10.35 16.33 14.97
C ASP A 312 -9.64 15.10 15.58
N PRO A 313 -9.20 15.16 16.85
CA PRO A 313 -8.55 14.03 17.52
C PRO A 313 -9.50 12.86 17.81
N HIS A 314 -10.81 12.99 17.63
CA HIS A 314 -11.76 11.89 17.80
C HIS A 314 -12.10 11.17 16.49
N CYS A 315 -11.64 11.71 15.36
CA CYS A 315 -11.82 11.06 14.06
C CYS A 315 -10.82 9.90 13.92
N ASP A 316 -11.33 8.67 13.88
CA ASP A 316 -10.53 7.48 13.62
C ASP A 316 -10.16 7.41 12.12
N PRO A 317 -8.86 7.57 11.76
CA PRO A 317 -8.40 7.54 10.38
C PRO A 317 -8.15 6.12 9.85
N ALA A 318 -8.43 5.06 10.63
CA ALA A 318 -8.23 3.69 10.20
C ALA A 318 -9.06 3.35 8.95
N ILE A 319 -8.39 2.73 7.97
CA ILE A 319 -9.04 2.28 6.75
C ILE A 319 -10.02 1.16 7.07
N SER A 320 -11.20 1.21 6.46
CA SER A 320 -12.17 0.14 6.58
C SER A 320 -11.84 -1.04 5.68
N GLN A 321 -12.20 -2.25 6.11
CA GLN A 321 -11.98 -3.46 5.33
C GLN A 321 -12.75 -3.42 4.00
N GLU A 322 -13.97 -2.88 3.99
CA GLU A 322 -14.79 -2.74 2.79
C GLU A 322 -14.11 -1.83 1.75
N MET A 323 -13.44 -0.78 2.21
CA MET A 323 -12.66 0.11 1.34
C MET A 323 -11.47 -0.63 0.72
N SER A 324 -10.68 -1.32 1.55
CA SER A 324 -9.45 -2.01 1.13
C SER A 324 -9.65 -3.25 0.27
N THR A 325 -10.68 -4.04 0.59
CA THR A 325 -10.88 -5.34 -0.05
C THR A 325 -11.82 -5.27 -1.25
N SER A 326 -12.64 -4.22 -1.35
CA SER A 326 -13.68 -4.14 -2.38
C SER A 326 -13.77 -2.77 -3.04
N ALA A 327 -14.18 -1.72 -2.31
CA ALA A 327 -14.63 -0.47 -2.95
C ALA A 327 -13.53 0.20 -3.78
N PHE A 328 -12.31 0.27 -3.28
CA PHE A 328 -11.21 0.93 -4.00
C PHE A 328 -10.64 0.11 -5.16
N ARG A 329 -11.03 -1.16 -5.28
CA ARG A 329 -10.65 -2.03 -6.40
C ARG A 329 -11.37 -1.66 -7.71
N PHE A 330 -12.25 -0.64 -7.71
CA PHE A 330 -12.83 -0.09 -8.94
C PHE A 330 -11.75 0.30 -9.97
N GLY A 331 -10.55 0.68 -9.51
CA GLY A 331 -9.41 0.99 -10.39
C GLY A 331 -9.04 -0.15 -11.35
N HIS A 332 -9.36 -1.41 -11.03
CA HIS A 332 -9.15 -2.53 -11.95
C HIS A 332 -9.97 -2.43 -13.25
N THR A 333 -11.07 -1.66 -13.23
CA THR A 333 -11.86 -1.36 -14.45
C THR A 333 -11.18 -0.34 -15.38
N LEU A 334 -10.15 0.37 -14.88
CA LEU A 334 -9.42 1.39 -15.62
C LEU A 334 -8.12 0.86 -16.23
N ILE A 335 -7.79 -0.42 -16.00
CA ILE A 335 -6.56 -1.05 -16.47
C ILE A 335 -6.63 -1.29 -17.98
N ARG A 336 -5.57 -0.90 -18.69
CA ARG A 336 -5.39 -1.26 -20.10
C ARG A 336 -4.52 -2.51 -20.25
N SER A 337 -4.84 -3.32 -21.26
CA SER A 337 -4.04 -4.51 -21.61
C SER A 337 -2.66 -4.16 -22.20
N LYS A 338 -2.52 -2.95 -22.76
CA LYS A 338 -1.29 -2.46 -23.39
C LYS A 338 -0.90 -1.08 -22.84
N PHE A 339 0.40 -0.89 -22.65
CA PHE A 339 1.00 0.37 -22.23
C PHE A 339 1.75 0.99 -23.42
N PRO A 340 1.20 2.04 -24.05
CA PRO A 340 1.84 2.69 -25.19
C PRO A 340 3.21 3.26 -24.83
N ARG A 341 4.11 3.31 -25.81
CA ARG A 341 5.37 4.03 -25.74
C ARG A 341 5.34 5.19 -26.71
N MET A 342 5.42 6.41 -26.20
CA MET A 342 5.29 7.63 -26.99
C MET A 342 6.52 8.54 -26.85
N ASN A 343 6.78 9.37 -27.85
CA ASN A 343 7.81 10.41 -27.78
C ASN A 343 7.27 11.69 -27.13
N ASP A 344 8.10 12.73 -27.10
CA ASP A 344 7.81 14.07 -26.60
C ASP A 344 6.67 14.79 -27.32
N ILE A 345 6.33 14.38 -28.54
CA ILE A 345 5.17 14.86 -29.32
C ILE A 345 3.98 13.88 -29.31
N PHE A 346 3.94 12.93 -28.36
CA PHE A 346 2.87 11.95 -28.18
C PHE A 346 2.60 11.05 -29.40
N LYS A 347 3.61 10.82 -30.24
CA LYS A 347 3.56 9.81 -31.31
C LYS A 347 4.15 8.49 -30.82
N ASN A 348 3.57 7.38 -31.25
CA ASN A 348 4.08 6.05 -30.95
C ASN A 348 5.54 5.92 -31.41
N MET A 349 6.41 5.51 -30.50
CA MET A 349 7.84 5.29 -30.78
C MET A 349 8.12 3.85 -31.17
N THR A 350 7.55 2.92 -30.41
CA THR A 350 7.77 1.48 -30.53
C THR A 350 6.48 0.75 -30.16
N ASP A 351 6.51 -0.58 -30.27
CA ASP A 351 5.41 -1.41 -29.82
C ASP A 351 5.07 -1.17 -28.34
N ALA A 352 3.78 -1.25 -28.05
CA ALA A 352 3.26 -1.13 -26.70
C ALA A 352 3.64 -2.36 -25.87
N ILE A 353 3.78 -2.16 -24.56
CA ILE A 353 4.10 -3.24 -23.62
C ILE A 353 2.79 -3.95 -23.26
N GLU A 354 2.72 -5.26 -23.49
CA GLU A 354 1.57 -6.06 -23.05
C GLU A 354 1.66 -6.33 -21.55
N LEU A 355 0.62 -5.96 -20.81
CA LEU A 355 0.58 -6.10 -19.35
C LEU A 355 0.77 -7.56 -18.91
N LYS A 356 0.13 -8.50 -19.62
CA LYS A 356 0.14 -9.94 -19.31
C LYS A 356 1.55 -10.53 -19.24
N ASP A 357 2.49 -9.99 -20.03
CA ASP A 357 3.86 -10.49 -20.16
C ASP A 357 4.84 -9.80 -19.20
N HIS A 358 4.38 -8.76 -18.48
CA HIS A 358 5.25 -7.86 -17.72
C HIS A 358 4.90 -7.71 -16.25
N PHE A 359 4.02 -8.56 -15.71
CA PHE A 359 3.83 -8.65 -14.28
C PHE A 359 5.12 -9.11 -13.59
N GLY A 360 5.62 -8.32 -12.62
CA GLY A 360 6.88 -8.62 -11.92
C GLY A 360 8.15 -8.40 -12.75
N ASN A 361 8.04 -7.86 -13.97
CA ASN A 361 9.17 -7.68 -14.88
C ASN A 361 9.37 -6.19 -15.24
N PRO A 362 10.30 -5.48 -14.57
CA PRO A 362 10.56 -4.08 -14.85
C PRO A 362 11.55 -3.87 -16.01
N SER A 363 12.04 -4.93 -16.65
CA SER A 363 13.07 -4.82 -17.70
C SER A 363 12.75 -3.82 -18.83
N PRO A 364 11.48 -3.64 -19.27
CA PRO A 364 11.19 -2.69 -20.34
C PRO A 364 11.53 -1.25 -19.96
N LEU A 365 11.47 -0.88 -18.68
CA LEU A 365 11.76 0.50 -18.26
C LEU A 365 13.23 0.86 -18.49
N TYR A 366 14.13 -0.13 -18.55
CA TYR A 366 15.57 0.07 -18.59
C TYR A 366 16.15 -0.03 -20.01
N ASP A 367 15.35 -0.39 -21.01
CA ASP A 367 15.83 -0.50 -22.39
C ASP A 367 15.89 0.87 -23.07
N HIS A 368 17.11 1.35 -23.29
CA HIS A 368 17.40 2.62 -23.97
C HIS A 368 16.95 2.64 -25.43
N LYS A 369 16.91 1.48 -26.13
CA LYS A 369 16.56 1.43 -27.56
C LYS A 369 15.10 1.76 -27.81
N VAL A 370 14.25 1.59 -26.79
CA VAL A 370 12.79 1.82 -26.85
C VAL A 370 12.36 3.08 -26.08
N GLY A 371 13.31 3.96 -25.74
CA GLY A 371 13.05 5.21 -25.05
C GLY A 371 12.92 5.10 -23.52
N HIS A 372 13.36 3.98 -22.92
CA HIS A 372 13.47 3.79 -21.47
C HIS A 372 12.12 4.03 -20.75
N MET A 373 12.13 4.46 -19.49
CA MET A 373 10.91 4.79 -18.73
C MET A 373 10.20 6.04 -19.28
N GLU A 374 10.92 6.95 -19.93
CA GLU A 374 10.37 8.22 -20.41
C GLU A 374 9.31 7.98 -21.48
N SER A 375 9.53 7.05 -22.42
CA SER A 375 8.53 6.75 -23.45
C SER A 375 7.25 6.14 -22.87
N MET A 376 7.37 5.37 -21.78
CA MET A 376 6.22 4.86 -21.05
C MET A 376 5.48 5.96 -20.30
N LEU A 377 6.19 6.87 -19.64
CA LEU A 377 5.59 8.03 -18.98
C LEU A 377 4.75 8.84 -19.98
N MET A 378 5.31 9.11 -21.16
CA MET A 378 4.60 9.79 -22.23
C MET A 378 3.35 9.02 -22.69
N GLY A 379 3.39 7.69 -22.71
CA GLY A 379 2.20 6.87 -22.97
C GLY A 379 1.16 6.89 -21.85
N LEU A 380 1.57 7.01 -20.59
CA LEU A 380 0.66 7.11 -19.44
C LEU A 380 -0.06 8.46 -19.38
N VAL A 381 0.64 9.54 -19.72
CA VAL A 381 0.07 10.90 -19.77
C VAL A 381 -0.54 11.23 -21.13
N GLY A 382 -0.19 10.45 -22.16
CA GLY A 382 -0.79 10.52 -23.48
C GLY A 382 -2.22 10.01 -23.45
N ALA A 383 -3.12 10.78 -24.07
CA ALA A 383 -4.43 10.29 -24.42
C ALA A 383 -4.39 9.85 -25.88
N GLU A 384 -4.93 8.68 -26.21
CA GLU A 384 -5.27 8.36 -27.59
C GLU A 384 -6.28 9.41 -28.04
N ARG A 385 -5.83 10.35 -28.88
CA ARG A 385 -6.77 11.23 -29.59
C ARG A 385 -7.52 10.32 -30.57
N CYS A 386 -8.84 10.32 -30.52
CA CYS A 386 -9.61 9.91 -31.69
C CYS A 386 -9.11 10.73 -32.87
N GLN A 387 -8.61 10.06 -33.91
CA GLN A 387 -8.60 10.65 -35.23
C GLN A 387 -10.06 10.79 -35.63
N ILE A 388 -10.58 12.03 -35.58
CA ILE A 388 -11.90 12.37 -36.14
C ILE A 388 -11.73 12.53 -37.64
#